data_AF-A0A6S7LSA8-F1
#
_entry.id   AF-A0A6S7LSA8-F1
#
_cell.length_a   1.000
_cell.length_b   1.000
_cell.length_c   1.000
_cell.angle_alpha   90.00
_cell.angle_beta   90.00
_cell.angle_gamma   90.00
#
_symmetry.space_group_name_H-M   'P 1'
#
loop_
_entity.id
_entity.type
_entity.pdbx_description
1 polymer ?
#
loop_
_entity_poly.entity_id
_entity_poly.type
_entity_poly.pdbx_seq_one_letter_code
_entity_poly.pdbx_strand_id
1 'polypeptide(L)'
;KKESVRRKLKSSPTDALWNKFKELRTRVKQLISNGRAHFFETLDVDIQNNPKRFWSLFKLNSRDSSVPRIVSMGASESDTASVRSASCPRDIAELFNDYFTSVLNKNDDLIDSTTLLSTTQCEPTTSKLNLSPDDVLTVYSGVPQGSILGTILFLLYVNDLPDAVENSKVACFADDTKIFRCVDSISDAALLQSNLTSCPSLSPIPNGNINVGKQLTHGSYAIFSCNAGYQQIGSSLARCIDGTWSEKLPKCLALCNPIRSIGGGWVYGMGNIEGDKLRFRCRTDYILDGEQFIKCTGNRRWNATKPTCRAPCRRFGVQPFRGGYIRRDGYRHNEEVTFGCRDPLVIDGQ
;
A
#
# COMPACT_ATOMS: atom_id res chain seq x y z
N LYS A 1 -38.38 25.80 -15.29
CA LYS A 1 -38.75 26.29 -16.66
C LYS A 1 -39.11 25.15 -17.63
N LYS A 2 -38.19 24.21 -17.95
CA LYS A 2 -38.45 23.06 -18.85
C LYS A 2 -39.74 22.28 -18.54
N GLU A 3 -39.95 21.88 -17.28
CA GLU A 3 -41.14 21.08 -16.90
C GLU A 3 -42.46 21.87 -16.93
N SER A 4 -42.41 23.20 -16.86
CA SER A 4 -43.59 24.05 -17.05
C SER A 4 -44.01 24.06 -18.52
N VAL A 5 -43.04 24.18 -19.45
CA VAL A 5 -43.31 24.09 -20.89
C VAL A 5 -43.77 22.68 -21.28
N ARG A 6 -43.19 21.62 -20.69
CA ARG A 6 -43.66 20.23 -20.91
C ARG A 6 -45.12 20.04 -20.51
N ARG A 7 -45.54 20.61 -19.37
CA ARG A 7 -46.94 20.57 -18.91
C ARG A 7 -47.87 21.31 -19.87
N LYS A 8 -47.48 22.49 -20.35
CA LYS A 8 -48.24 23.25 -21.36
C LYS A 8 -48.33 22.54 -22.71
N LEU A 9 -47.26 21.83 -23.10
CA LEU A 9 -47.25 21.05 -24.33
C LEU A 9 -48.17 19.82 -24.27
N LYS A 10 -48.36 19.24 -23.08
CA LYS A 10 -49.34 18.17 -22.86
C LYS A 10 -50.79 18.64 -22.93
N SER A 11 -51.07 19.89 -22.54
CA SER A 11 -52.44 20.44 -22.54
C SER A 11 -52.82 21.10 -23.87
N SER A 12 -51.86 21.75 -24.55
CA SER A 12 -52.11 22.51 -25.79
C SER A 12 -50.87 22.50 -26.67
N PRO A 13 -50.68 21.47 -27.51
CA PRO A 13 -49.48 21.32 -28.35
C PRO A 13 -49.47 22.36 -29.47
N THR A 14 -48.35 23.10 -29.57
CA THR A 14 -48.06 24.05 -30.66
C THR A 14 -46.58 23.98 -31.02
N ASP A 15 -46.24 24.26 -32.28
CA ASP A 15 -44.86 24.20 -32.77
C ASP A 15 -43.93 25.18 -32.02
N ALA A 16 -44.45 26.35 -31.65
CA ALA A 16 -43.73 27.33 -30.84
C ALA A 16 -43.37 26.78 -29.45
N LEU A 17 -44.29 26.06 -28.80
CA LEU A 17 -44.02 25.42 -27.50
C LEU A 17 -43.06 24.23 -27.64
N TRP A 18 -43.13 23.50 -28.75
CA TRP A 18 -42.23 22.37 -29.01
C TRP A 18 -40.78 22.82 -29.23
N ASN A 19 -40.58 23.87 -30.04
CA ASN A 19 -39.26 24.46 -30.27
C ASN A 19 -38.67 25.02 -28.96
N LYS A 20 -39.48 25.72 -28.17
CA LYS A 20 -39.07 26.22 -26.84
C LYS A 20 -38.75 25.09 -25.86
N PHE A 21 -39.48 23.98 -25.91
CA PHE A 21 -39.16 22.80 -25.09
C PHE A 21 -37.84 22.15 -25.51
N LYS A 22 -37.58 22.03 -26.82
CA LYS A 22 -36.34 21.47 -27.37
C LYS A 22 -35.13 22.32 -26.97
N GLU A 23 -35.22 23.64 -27.10
CA GLU A 23 -34.20 24.60 -26.66
C GLU A 23 -33.90 24.45 -25.16
N LEU A 24 -34.94 24.48 -24.31
CA LEU A 24 -34.79 24.33 -22.85
C LEU A 24 -34.24 22.95 -22.48
N ARG A 25 -34.57 21.89 -23.21
CA ARG A 25 -34.01 20.55 -23.00
C ARG A 25 -32.52 20.52 -23.32
N THR A 26 -32.11 21.09 -24.45
CA THR A 26 -30.70 21.19 -24.83
C THR A 26 -29.92 22.03 -23.81
N ARG A 27 -30.48 23.16 -23.37
CA ARG A 27 -29.85 24.02 -22.37
C ARG A 27 -29.68 23.31 -21.03
N VAL A 28 -30.68 22.56 -20.57
CA VAL A 28 -30.58 21.75 -19.35
C VAL A 28 -29.49 20.68 -19.49
N LYS A 29 -29.42 19.99 -20.64
CA LYS A 29 -28.34 19.01 -20.88
C LYS A 29 -26.96 19.65 -20.81
N GLN A 30 -26.77 20.81 -21.45
CA GLN A 30 -25.51 21.56 -21.40
C GLN A 30 -25.16 21.99 -19.97
N LEU A 31 -26.11 22.53 -19.20
CA LEU A 31 -25.87 22.95 -17.82
C LEU A 31 -25.52 21.76 -16.91
N ILE A 32 -26.17 20.60 -17.09
CA ILE A 32 -25.83 19.37 -16.35
C ILE A 32 -24.43 18.89 -16.74
N SER A 33 -24.09 18.91 -18.04
CA SER A 33 -22.77 18.50 -18.53
C SER A 33 -21.67 19.40 -17.97
N ASN A 34 -21.86 20.73 -18.04
CA ASN A 34 -20.90 21.71 -17.54
C ASN A 34 -20.77 21.63 -16.01
N GLY A 35 -21.89 21.49 -15.30
CA GLY A 35 -21.87 21.31 -13.85
C GLY A 35 -21.18 20.01 -13.43
N ARG A 36 -21.34 18.93 -14.20
CA ARG A 36 -20.65 17.66 -13.97
C ARG A 36 -19.15 17.76 -14.25
N ALA A 37 -18.75 18.39 -15.35
CA ALA A 37 -17.34 18.63 -15.67
C ALA A 37 -16.66 19.46 -14.56
N HIS A 38 -17.26 20.59 -14.19
CA HIS A 38 -16.76 21.44 -13.11
C HIS A 38 -16.68 20.70 -11.77
N PHE A 39 -17.68 19.90 -11.42
CA PHE A 39 -17.68 19.09 -10.20
C PHE A 39 -16.52 18.08 -10.18
N PHE A 40 -16.17 17.45 -11.31
CA PHE A 40 -15.04 16.52 -11.37
C PHE A 40 -13.69 17.24 -11.37
N GLU A 41 -13.59 18.43 -11.97
CA GLU A 41 -12.38 19.27 -11.91
C GLU A 41 -12.06 19.75 -10.49
N THR A 42 -13.08 20.03 -9.66
CA THR A 42 -12.88 20.48 -8.27
C THR A 42 -12.84 19.32 -7.27
N LEU A 43 -13.09 18.09 -7.70
CA LEU A 43 -13.32 16.95 -6.81
C LEU A 43 -12.10 16.60 -5.95
N ASP A 44 -10.90 16.63 -6.52
CA ASP A 44 -9.69 16.29 -5.77
C ASP A 44 -9.43 17.28 -4.63
N VAL A 45 -9.65 18.57 -4.90
CA VAL A 45 -9.53 19.64 -3.91
C VAL A 45 -10.62 19.53 -2.84
N ASP A 46 -11.86 19.23 -3.25
CA ASP A 46 -13.00 19.04 -2.35
C ASP A 46 -12.83 17.82 -1.43
N ILE A 47 -12.26 16.71 -1.95
CA ILE A 47 -11.97 15.51 -1.17
C ILE A 47 -10.82 15.76 -0.19
N GLN A 48 -9.77 16.48 -0.61
CA GLN A 48 -8.66 16.85 0.27
C GLN A 48 -9.12 17.72 1.44
N ASN A 49 -10.00 18.69 1.20
CA ASN A 49 -10.52 19.59 2.23
C ASN A 49 -11.67 18.98 3.06
N ASN A 50 -12.44 18.06 2.48
CA ASN A 50 -13.53 17.38 3.16
C ASN A 50 -13.67 15.93 2.68
N PRO A 51 -12.99 14.98 3.34
CA PRO A 51 -13.00 13.57 2.96
C PRO A 51 -14.40 12.93 2.96
N LYS A 52 -15.40 13.52 3.64
CA LYS A 52 -16.79 13.04 3.63
C LYS A 52 -17.49 13.23 2.28
N ARG A 53 -16.99 14.11 1.40
CA ARG A 53 -17.51 14.35 0.04
C ARG A 53 -17.37 13.11 -0.85
N PHE A 54 -16.34 12.30 -0.64
CA PHE A 54 -16.14 11.03 -1.33
C PHE A 54 -17.38 10.11 -1.24
N TRP A 55 -18.00 10.02 -0.06
CA TRP A 55 -19.16 9.17 0.14
C TRP A 55 -20.45 9.70 -0.51
N SER A 56 -20.54 11.01 -0.71
CA SER A 56 -21.64 11.61 -1.46
C SER A 56 -21.55 11.23 -2.94
N LEU A 57 -20.32 11.16 -3.49
CA LEU A 57 -20.06 10.67 -4.84
C LEU A 57 -20.32 9.17 -4.99
N PHE A 58 -19.86 8.37 -4.03
CA PHE A 58 -20.08 6.92 -4.04
C PHE A 58 -21.58 6.59 -4.09
N LYS A 59 -22.39 7.26 -3.26
CA LYS A 59 -23.86 7.13 -3.25
C LYS A 59 -24.56 7.59 -4.53
N LEU A 60 -23.98 8.51 -5.29
CA LEU A 60 -24.55 9.03 -6.54
C LEU A 60 -24.31 8.10 -7.74
N ASN A 61 -23.20 7.36 -7.75
CA ASN A 61 -22.80 6.49 -8.87
C ASN A 61 -23.12 5.01 -8.64
N SER A 62 -23.25 4.57 -7.38
CA SER A 62 -23.66 3.20 -7.06
C SER A 62 -25.19 3.08 -7.10
N ARG A 63 -25.71 2.28 -8.06
CA ARG A 63 -27.08 1.73 -7.99
C ARG A 63 -27.16 0.47 -7.11
N ASP A 64 -26.02 0.04 -6.58
CA ASP A 64 -25.80 -1.25 -5.95
C ASP A 64 -24.94 -1.01 -4.71
N SER A 65 -25.53 -1.12 -3.52
CA SER A 65 -24.88 -0.87 -2.23
C SER A 65 -23.77 -1.87 -1.89
N SER A 66 -23.47 -2.80 -2.79
CA SER A 66 -22.38 -3.76 -2.65
C SER A 66 -21.01 -3.09 -2.81
N VAL A 67 -20.06 -3.54 -1.98
CA VAL A 67 -18.66 -3.15 -2.11
C VAL A 67 -18.16 -3.64 -3.48
N PRO A 68 -17.41 -2.83 -4.25
CA PRO A 68 -16.86 -3.26 -5.53
C PRO A 68 -16.09 -4.58 -5.39
N ARG A 69 -16.39 -5.56 -6.24
CA ARG A 69 -15.73 -6.88 -6.24
C ARG A 69 -14.23 -6.80 -6.54
N ILE A 70 -13.78 -5.71 -7.14
CA ILE A 70 -12.37 -5.43 -7.44
C ILE A 70 -12.11 -3.97 -7.09
N VAL A 71 -11.11 -3.73 -6.24
CA VAL A 71 -10.64 -2.40 -5.86
C VAL A 71 -9.20 -2.25 -6.34
N SER A 72 -8.86 -1.11 -6.94
CA SER A 72 -7.51 -0.84 -7.43
C SER A 72 -7.01 0.51 -6.90
N MET A 73 -5.71 0.59 -6.65
CA MET A 73 -5.01 1.75 -6.13
C MET A 73 -3.79 2.02 -7.02
N GLY A 74 -3.68 3.23 -7.59
CA GLY A 74 -2.57 3.65 -8.44
C GLY A 74 -2.51 5.17 -8.58
N ALA A 75 -1.29 5.69 -8.79
CA ALA A 75 -1.07 7.08 -9.20
C ALA A 75 -1.46 7.27 -10.67
N SER A 76 -1.75 8.51 -11.06
CA SER A 76 -2.23 8.98 -12.37
C SER A 76 -1.69 8.25 -13.61
N GLU A 77 -2.47 8.34 -14.70
CA GLU A 77 -2.42 7.67 -16.01
C GLU A 77 -1.06 7.45 -16.74
N SER A 78 0.11 7.78 -16.17
CA SER A 78 1.41 7.66 -16.82
C SER A 78 2.31 6.51 -16.33
N ASP A 79 2.01 5.81 -15.24
CA ASP A 79 2.85 4.72 -14.72
C ASP A 79 2.09 3.41 -14.45
N THR A 80 1.94 2.59 -15.48
CA THR A 80 1.28 1.27 -15.42
C THR A 80 2.00 0.23 -14.54
N ALA A 81 3.15 0.58 -13.95
CA ALA A 81 3.95 -0.33 -13.11
C ALA A 81 3.57 -0.33 -11.61
N SER A 82 2.64 0.53 -11.16
CA SER A 82 2.31 0.70 -9.73
C SER A 82 0.84 0.48 -9.36
N VAL A 83 0.00 -0.03 -10.27
CA VAL A 83 -1.42 -0.28 -9.98
C VAL A 83 -1.57 -1.58 -9.19
N ARG A 84 -1.91 -1.47 -7.90
CA ARG A 84 -2.25 -2.62 -7.04
C ARG A 84 -3.75 -2.83 -7.06
N SER A 85 -4.20 -4.03 -7.44
CA SER A 85 -5.62 -4.40 -7.47
C SER A 85 -5.90 -5.59 -6.55
N ALA A 86 -7.02 -5.56 -5.84
CA ALA A 86 -7.46 -6.61 -4.95
C ALA A 86 -8.90 -7.01 -5.26
N SER A 87 -9.17 -8.31 -5.20
CA SER A 87 -10.50 -8.89 -5.41
C SER A 87 -11.02 -9.68 -4.20
N CYS A 88 -10.16 -9.99 -3.22
CA CYS A 88 -10.57 -10.66 -1.99
C CYS A 88 -10.76 -9.64 -0.85
N PRO A 89 -11.66 -9.88 0.12
CA PRO A 89 -12.01 -8.90 1.16
C PRO A 89 -10.83 -8.41 2.00
N ARG A 90 -9.90 -9.31 2.34
CA ARG A 90 -8.69 -8.98 3.10
C ARG A 90 -7.79 -8.00 2.35
N ASP A 91 -7.43 -8.34 1.12
CA ASP A 91 -6.53 -7.52 0.31
C ASP A 91 -7.19 -6.17 -0.04
N ILE A 92 -8.52 -6.14 -0.20
CA ILE A 92 -9.27 -4.89 -0.36
C ILE A 92 -9.15 -4.01 0.90
N ALA A 93 -9.28 -4.58 2.08
CA ALA A 93 -9.10 -3.86 3.34
C ALA A 93 -7.66 -3.36 3.51
N GLU A 94 -6.65 -4.14 3.11
CA GLU A 94 -5.26 -3.72 3.08
C GLU A 94 -5.01 -2.56 2.11
N LEU A 95 -5.61 -2.59 0.90
CA LEU A 95 -5.54 -1.45 -0.03
C LEU A 95 -6.17 -0.18 0.55
N PHE A 96 -7.31 -0.30 1.24
CA PHE A 96 -7.91 0.84 1.93
C PHE A 96 -6.99 1.37 3.03
N ASN A 97 -6.40 0.49 3.84
CA ASN A 97 -5.46 0.88 4.89
C ASN A 97 -4.23 1.59 4.32
N ASP A 98 -3.63 1.06 3.26
CA ASP A 98 -2.48 1.66 2.57
C ASP A 98 -2.85 3.05 2.02
N TYR A 99 -4.02 3.18 1.38
CA TYR A 99 -4.51 4.47 0.88
C TYR A 99 -4.68 5.50 2.01
N PHE A 100 -5.41 5.17 3.08
CA PHE A 100 -5.67 6.13 4.16
C PHE A 100 -4.40 6.52 4.92
N THR A 101 -3.45 5.58 5.07
CA THR A 101 -2.13 5.87 5.65
C THR A 101 -1.33 6.82 4.74
N SER A 102 -1.40 6.64 3.42
CA SER A 102 -0.72 7.51 2.46
C SER A 102 -1.28 8.93 2.41
N VAL A 103 -2.58 9.12 2.66
CA VAL A 103 -3.23 10.43 2.66
C VAL A 103 -2.79 11.28 3.87
N LEU A 104 -2.53 10.64 5.01
CA LEU A 104 -2.12 11.30 6.25
C LEU A 104 -0.62 11.64 6.28
N ASN A 105 0.21 10.87 5.56
CA ASN A 105 1.67 11.02 5.56
C ASN A 105 2.21 11.83 4.38
N LYS A 106 1.41 12.72 3.77
CA LYS A 106 1.82 13.45 2.55
C LYS A 106 2.93 14.49 2.74
N ASN A 107 3.32 14.80 3.97
CA ASN A 107 4.48 15.64 4.26
C ASN A 107 5.38 14.91 5.26
N ASP A 108 6.42 14.22 4.79
CA ASP A 108 7.60 13.94 5.62
C ASP A 108 8.79 13.48 4.75
N ASP A 109 9.24 14.38 3.88
CA ASP A 109 10.69 14.53 3.66
C ASP A 109 11.12 15.67 4.59
N LEU A 110 11.73 15.32 5.74
CA LEU A 110 12.28 16.18 6.81
C LEU A 110 11.35 16.53 8.00
N ILE A 111 11.03 15.57 8.88
CA ILE A 111 10.78 15.87 10.30
C ILE A 111 11.60 14.94 11.20
N ASP A 112 12.50 15.56 11.95
CA ASP A 112 13.27 14.98 13.05
C ASP A 112 12.30 14.58 14.18
N SER A 113 12.54 13.43 14.82
CA SER A 113 11.64 12.75 15.77
C SER A 113 11.38 13.50 17.09
N THR A 114 11.65 14.80 17.16
CA THR A 114 11.59 15.64 18.36
C THR A 114 10.56 16.77 18.27
N THR A 115 9.89 16.98 17.13
CA THR A 115 8.97 18.12 16.93
C THR A 115 7.47 17.80 16.80
N LEU A 116 7.03 16.55 16.98
CA LEU A 116 5.60 16.19 16.98
C LEU A 116 4.84 16.62 18.25
N LEU A 117 5.45 17.43 19.12
CA LEU A 117 4.80 18.15 20.20
C LEU A 117 4.30 19.53 19.71
N SER A 118 3.33 19.55 18.80
CA SER A 118 2.36 20.65 18.79
C SER A 118 0.99 20.18 18.29
N THR A 119 0.25 19.60 19.23
CA THR A 119 -1.15 19.94 19.50
C THR A 119 -2.03 20.38 18.31
N THR A 120 -2.73 19.43 17.69
CA THR A 120 -4.17 19.60 17.51
C THR A 120 -4.84 19.11 18.79
N GLN A 121 -5.09 20.04 19.73
CA GLN A 121 -5.99 19.78 20.84
C GLN A 121 -7.40 19.54 20.30
N CYS A 122 -7.79 18.28 20.17
CA CYS A 122 -9.19 17.92 20.34
C CYS A 122 -9.44 17.96 21.84
N GLU A 123 -9.96 19.06 22.38
CA GLU A 123 -10.49 19.06 23.75
C GLU A 123 -11.64 18.05 23.80
N PRO A 124 -11.50 16.94 24.56
CA PRO A 124 -12.64 16.11 24.87
C PRO A 124 -13.38 16.80 26.00
N THR A 125 -14.58 17.32 25.75
CA THR A 125 -15.56 17.57 26.83
C THR A 125 -16.04 16.24 27.38
N THR A 126 -15.17 15.54 28.11
CA THR A 126 -15.51 14.44 29.01
C THR A 126 -15.07 14.83 30.41
N SER A 127 -15.72 15.86 30.96
CA SER A 127 -15.46 16.45 32.29
C SER A 127 -15.76 15.52 33.47
N LYS A 128 -15.70 14.20 33.28
CA LYS A 128 -15.97 13.17 34.31
C LYS A 128 -14.99 11.99 34.32
N LEU A 129 -14.01 11.94 33.42
CA LEU A 129 -13.00 10.87 33.39
C LEU A 129 -11.61 11.50 33.52
N ASN A 130 -11.01 11.39 34.70
CA ASN A 130 -9.60 11.67 34.91
C ASN A 130 -8.80 10.50 34.34
N LEU A 131 -8.35 10.63 33.09
CA LEU A 131 -7.42 9.70 32.47
C LEU A 131 -5.99 10.20 32.73
N SER A 132 -5.11 9.32 33.20
CA SER A 132 -3.68 9.61 33.29
C SER A 132 -3.12 9.83 31.88
N PRO A 133 -2.08 10.66 31.69
CA PRO A 133 -1.37 10.75 30.41
C PRO A 133 -0.91 9.38 29.87
N ASP A 134 -0.64 8.43 30.77
CA ASP A 134 -0.26 7.05 30.43
C ASP A 134 -1.45 6.19 29.94
N ASP A 135 -2.69 6.62 30.19
CA ASP A 135 -3.91 5.96 29.70
C ASP A 135 -4.26 6.36 28.25
N VAL A 136 -3.53 7.33 27.69
CA VAL A 136 -3.77 7.86 26.33
C VAL A 136 -2.78 7.23 25.36
N LEU A 137 -3.22 6.16 24.68
CA LEU A 137 -2.45 5.58 23.58
C LEU A 137 -2.46 6.49 22.36
N THR A 138 -1.29 6.75 21.78
CA THR A 138 -1.17 7.49 20.52
C THR A 138 -1.70 6.63 19.38
N VAL A 139 -2.77 7.09 18.74
CA VAL A 139 -3.42 6.39 17.62
C VAL A 139 -2.81 6.89 16.31
N TYR A 140 -2.02 6.05 15.65
CA TYR A 140 -1.37 6.37 14.36
C TYR A 140 -2.31 6.25 13.15
N SER A 141 -3.43 5.54 13.30
CA SER A 141 -4.48 5.39 12.28
C SER A 141 -5.81 4.99 12.91
N GLY A 142 -6.92 5.44 12.32
CA GLY A 142 -8.25 5.14 12.84
C GLY A 142 -9.36 5.61 11.91
N VAL A 143 -10.54 5.01 12.05
CA VAL A 143 -11.72 5.37 11.27
C VAL A 143 -12.60 6.31 12.12
N PRO A 144 -12.98 7.50 11.61
CA PRO A 144 -13.80 8.44 12.39
C PRO A 144 -15.11 7.80 12.83
N GLN A 145 -15.46 7.98 14.10
CA GLN A 145 -16.75 7.54 14.66
C GLN A 145 -17.91 8.16 13.86
N GLY A 146 -18.86 7.32 13.42
CA GLY A 146 -19.98 7.74 12.57
C GLY A 146 -19.67 7.79 11.07
N SER A 147 -18.49 7.35 10.63
CA SER A 147 -18.22 7.16 9.19
C SER A 147 -18.82 5.84 8.68
N ILE A 148 -19.27 5.86 7.41
CA ILE A 148 -19.78 4.67 6.70
C ILE A 148 -18.65 3.66 6.46
N LEU A 149 -17.39 4.12 6.49
CA LEU A 149 -16.21 3.28 6.30
C LEU A 149 -16.07 2.22 7.39
N GLY A 150 -16.39 2.56 8.64
CA GLY A 150 -16.39 1.57 9.73
C GLY A 150 -17.37 0.43 9.46
N THR A 151 -18.58 0.77 9.00
CA THR A 151 -19.60 -0.23 8.60
C THR A 151 -19.15 -1.06 7.39
N ILE A 152 -18.50 -0.45 6.40
CA ILE A 152 -18.00 -1.17 5.22
C ILE A 152 -16.86 -2.12 5.58
N LEU A 153 -15.87 -1.66 6.35
CA LEU A 153 -14.77 -2.50 6.82
C LEU A 153 -15.30 -3.63 7.70
N PHE A 154 -16.24 -3.33 8.60
CA PHE A 154 -16.93 -4.33 9.40
C PHE A 154 -17.60 -5.40 8.53
N LEU A 155 -18.37 -5.01 7.52
CA LEU A 155 -18.99 -5.96 6.58
C LEU A 155 -17.94 -6.77 5.79
N LEU A 156 -16.82 -6.16 5.40
CA LEU A 156 -15.73 -6.87 4.71
C LEU A 156 -15.06 -7.94 5.60
N TYR A 157 -14.95 -7.70 6.90
CA TYR A 157 -14.33 -8.62 7.86
C TYR A 157 -15.29 -9.67 8.45
N VAL A 158 -16.60 -9.49 8.32
CA VAL A 158 -17.61 -10.35 8.97
C VAL A 158 -18.39 -11.19 7.96
N ASN A 159 -18.49 -10.77 6.69
CA ASN A 159 -19.28 -11.49 5.70
C ASN A 159 -18.72 -12.88 5.31
N ASP A 160 -17.45 -13.17 5.59
CA ASP A 160 -16.82 -14.48 5.39
C ASP A 160 -16.98 -15.41 6.61
N LEU A 161 -17.54 -14.93 7.72
CA LEU A 161 -17.75 -15.72 8.93
C LEU A 161 -18.65 -16.96 8.72
N PRO A 162 -19.71 -16.93 7.88
CA PRO A 162 -20.46 -18.14 7.52
C PRO A 162 -19.61 -19.22 6.83
N ASP A 163 -18.56 -18.84 6.09
CA ASP A 163 -17.70 -19.79 5.37
C ASP A 163 -16.77 -20.56 6.33
N ALA A 164 -16.59 -20.08 7.56
CA ALA A 164 -15.83 -20.75 8.61
C ALA A 164 -16.64 -21.85 9.33
N VAL A 165 -17.95 -21.96 9.09
CA VAL A 165 -18.84 -22.90 9.78
C VAL A 165 -19.33 -23.97 8.80
N GLU A 166 -18.71 -25.15 8.84
CA GLU A 166 -19.01 -26.22 7.87
C GLU A 166 -20.30 -27.00 8.19
N ASN A 167 -20.59 -27.21 9.47
CA ASN A 167 -21.58 -28.22 9.90
C ASN A 167 -22.82 -27.62 10.60
N SER A 168 -22.98 -26.30 10.59
CA SER A 168 -24.11 -25.62 11.22
C SER A 168 -24.61 -24.48 10.34
N LYS A 169 -25.86 -24.04 10.56
CA LYS A 169 -26.38 -22.86 9.88
C LYS A 169 -25.95 -21.61 10.62
N VAL A 170 -25.61 -20.58 9.86
CA VAL A 170 -25.22 -19.27 10.39
C VAL A 170 -26.24 -18.23 9.94
N ALA A 171 -26.73 -17.45 10.89
CA ALA A 171 -27.50 -16.24 10.62
C ALA A 171 -26.73 -15.04 11.19
N CYS A 172 -26.37 -14.10 10.33
CA CYS A 172 -25.67 -12.87 10.70
C CYS A 172 -26.61 -11.68 10.56
N PHE A 173 -26.58 -10.77 11.52
CA PHE A 173 -27.21 -9.46 11.44
C PHE A 173 -26.33 -8.44 12.15
N ALA A 174 -25.70 -7.54 11.39
CA ALA A 174 -24.73 -6.58 11.93
C ALA A 174 -23.63 -7.29 12.77
N ASP A 175 -23.48 -6.92 14.04
CA ASP A 175 -22.57 -7.50 15.03
C ASP A 175 -23.03 -8.82 15.64
N ASP A 176 -24.30 -9.19 15.46
CA ASP A 176 -24.85 -10.43 15.96
C ASP A 176 -24.65 -11.59 14.96
N THR A 177 -24.03 -12.67 15.43
CA THR A 177 -23.96 -13.96 14.72
C THR A 177 -24.63 -15.05 15.55
N LYS A 178 -25.54 -15.81 14.93
CA LYS A 178 -26.15 -17.00 15.53
C LYS A 178 -25.77 -18.24 14.73
N ILE A 179 -25.17 -19.21 15.42
CA ILE A 179 -24.88 -20.55 14.89
C ILE A 179 -25.94 -21.51 15.45
N PHE A 180 -26.63 -22.25 14.58
CA PHE A 180 -27.70 -23.15 15.01
C PHE A 180 -27.75 -24.44 14.15
N ARG A 181 -28.15 -25.55 14.79
CA ARG A 181 -28.33 -26.88 14.18
C ARG A 181 -29.45 -27.63 14.92
N CYS A 182 -30.22 -28.45 14.20
CA CYS A 182 -31.13 -29.41 14.84
C CYS A 182 -30.29 -30.52 15.50
N VAL A 183 -30.55 -30.83 16.77
CA VAL A 183 -29.81 -31.84 17.53
C VAL A 183 -30.73 -33.01 17.79
N ASP A 184 -30.73 -33.97 16.88
CA ASP A 184 -31.54 -35.19 16.97
C ASP A 184 -30.73 -36.38 17.52
N SER A 185 -29.40 -36.24 17.61
CA SER A 185 -28.48 -37.25 18.12
C SER A 185 -27.28 -36.67 18.86
N ILE A 186 -26.56 -37.52 19.61
CA ILE A 186 -25.27 -37.17 20.24
C ILE A 186 -24.23 -36.75 19.19
N SER A 187 -24.28 -37.33 17.98
CA SER A 187 -23.40 -36.94 16.89
C SER A 187 -23.69 -35.51 16.40
N ASP A 188 -24.96 -35.08 16.39
CA ASP A 188 -25.32 -33.70 16.02
C ASP A 188 -24.84 -32.70 17.07
N ALA A 189 -24.94 -33.08 18.36
CA ALA A 189 -24.38 -32.28 19.45
C ALA A 189 -22.85 -32.14 19.32
N ALA A 190 -22.15 -33.23 18.97
CA ALA A 190 -20.71 -33.21 18.74
C ALA A 190 -20.32 -32.33 17.53
N LEU A 191 -21.11 -32.36 16.45
CA LEU A 191 -20.90 -31.51 15.28
C LEU A 191 -21.19 -30.03 15.55
N LEU A 192 -22.19 -29.71 16.37
CA LEU A 192 -22.42 -28.33 16.81
C LEU A 192 -21.25 -27.84 17.68
N GLN A 193 -20.81 -28.67 18.62
CA GLN A 193 -19.66 -28.36 19.49
C GLN A 193 -18.35 -28.21 18.70
N SER A 194 -18.16 -29.01 17.64
CA SER A 194 -16.98 -28.87 16.78
C SER A 194 -16.96 -27.54 16.04
N ASN A 195 -18.10 -26.99 15.60
CA ASN A 195 -18.13 -25.64 15.00
C ASN A 195 -17.72 -24.53 15.99
N LEU A 196 -17.97 -24.71 17.29
CA LEU A 196 -17.58 -23.74 18.33
C LEU A 196 -16.10 -23.83 18.73
N THR A 197 -15.49 -24.99 18.49
CA THR A 197 -14.12 -25.31 18.95
C THR A 197 -13.13 -25.49 17.80
N SER A 198 -13.62 -25.44 16.56
CA SER A 198 -12.80 -25.51 15.36
C SER A 198 -12.17 -24.15 15.09
N CYS A 199 -10.87 -24.15 14.88
CA CYS A 199 -10.16 -22.99 14.42
C CYS A 199 -10.47 -22.69 12.96
N PRO A 200 -10.41 -21.42 12.55
CA PRO A 200 -10.66 -21.04 11.17
C PRO A 200 -9.60 -21.60 10.23
N SER A 201 -10.02 -21.86 9.00
CA SER A 201 -9.11 -22.22 7.91
C SER A 201 -8.05 -21.14 7.72
N LEU A 202 -6.79 -21.56 7.63
CA LEU A 202 -5.67 -20.64 7.46
C LEU A 202 -5.51 -20.27 5.99
N SER A 203 -5.42 -18.97 5.72
CA SER A 203 -5.12 -18.46 4.37
C SER A 203 -3.70 -18.85 3.94
N PRO A 204 -3.44 -19.04 2.64
CA PRO A 204 -2.10 -19.32 2.12
C PRO A 204 -1.07 -18.26 2.54
N ILE A 205 0.15 -18.70 2.84
CA ILE A 205 1.29 -17.81 3.13
C ILE A 205 2.03 -17.55 1.81
N PRO A 206 2.17 -16.30 1.35
CA PRO A 206 2.99 -15.99 0.19
C PRO A 206 4.43 -16.46 0.40
N ASN A 207 4.96 -17.25 -0.54
CA ASN A 207 6.29 -17.87 -0.43
C ASN A 207 6.48 -18.76 0.81
N GLY A 208 5.40 -19.34 1.34
CA GLY A 208 5.44 -20.30 2.43
C GLY A 208 4.45 -21.45 2.24
N ASN A 209 4.50 -22.39 3.17
CA ASN A 209 3.66 -23.57 3.22
C ASN A 209 3.03 -23.70 4.60
N ILE A 210 1.84 -24.29 4.63
CA ILE A 210 1.11 -24.59 5.86
C ILE A 210 0.83 -26.09 5.88
N ASN A 211 1.27 -26.76 6.93
CA ASN A 211 0.93 -28.15 7.20
C ASN A 211 -0.02 -28.20 8.40
N VAL A 212 -1.28 -28.53 8.15
CA VAL A 212 -2.29 -28.74 9.20
C VAL A 212 -2.73 -30.20 9.21
N GLY A 213 -3.05 -30.73 10.40
CA GLY A 213 -3.71 -32.03 10.51
C GLY A 213 -5.05 -32.06 9.78
N LYS A 214 -5.60 -33.27 9.55
CA LYS A 214 -6.87 -33.45 8.81
C LYS A 214 -8.10 -32.76 9.44
N GLN A 215 -8.01 -32.33 10.70
CA GLN A 215 -9.09 -31.68 11.45
C GLN A 215 -8.58 -30.40 12.11
N LEU A 216 -9.41 -29.36 12.10
CA LEU A 216 -9.10 -28.02 12.64
C LEU A 216 -9.61 -27.81 14.08
N THR A 217 -9.80 -28.87 14.85
CA THR A 217 -10.39 -28.83 16.21
C THR A 217 -9.42 -28.35 17.28
N HIS A 218 -9.94 -28.02 18.47
CA HIS A 218 -9.13 -27.74 19.67
C HIS A 218 -8.01 -28.80 19.83
N GLY A 219 -6.79 -28.32 20.07
CA GLY A 219 -5.61 -29.16 20.25
C GLY A 219 -4.87 -29.50 18.96
N SER A 220 -5.46 -29.22 17.79
CA SER A 220 -4.77 -29.35 16.50
C SER A 220 -3.60 -28.37 16.38
N TYR A 221 -2.62 -28.74 15.54
CA TYR A 221 -1.43 -27.94 15.28
C TYR A 221 -1.34 -27.57 13.80
N ALA A 222 -0.90 -26.34 13.54
CA ALA A 222 -0.48 -25.87 12.23
C ALA A 222 1.01 -25.56 12.27
N ILE A 223 1.77 -26.19 11.37
CA ILE A 223 3.21 -25.97 11.21
C ILE A 223 3.41 -25.10 9.98
N PHE A 224 4.12 -23.99 10.15
CA PHE A 224 4.44 -23.05 9.10
C PHE A 224 5.89 -23.21 8.66
N SER A 225 6.13 -23.03 7.37
CA SER A 225 7.48 -22.99 6.82
C SER A 225 7.55 -22.02 5.64
N CYS A 226 8.70 -21.36 5.48
CA CYS A 226 8.96 -20.55 4.30
C CYS A 226 9.69 -21.35 3.21
N ASN A 227 9.45 -20.98 1.96
CA ASN A 227 10.15 -21.54 0.80
C ASN A 227 11.64 -21.20 0.84
N ALA A 228 12.45 -21.99 0.11
CA ALA A 228 13.88 -21.75 0.01
C ALA A 228 14.20 -20.32 -0.48
N GLY A 229 15.09 -19.64 0.25
CA GLY A 229 15.46 -18.24 -0.03
C GLY A 229 14.51 -17.20 0.59
N TYR A 230 13.68 -17.61 1.55
CA TYR A 230 12.87 -16.72 2.38
C TYR A 230 13.14 -16.95 3.86
N GLN A 231 13.13 -15.89 4.64
CA GLN A 231 13.27 -15.90 6.10
C GLN A 231 11.89 -15.82 6.75
N GLN A 232 11.63 -16.72 7.70
CA GLN A 232 10.40 -16.67 8.49
C GLN A 232 10.51 -15.62 9.60
N ILE A 233 9.49 -14.75 9.66
CA ILE A 233 9.28 -13.77 10.73
C ILE A 233 7.97 -14.10 11.43
N GLY A 234 8.06 -14.55 12.68
CA GLY A 234 6.94 -15.04 13.48
C GLY A 234 7.07 -16.52 13.84
N SER A 235 6.09 -17.05 14.58
CA SER A 235 6.10 -18.44 15.03
C SER A 235 6.04 -19.42 13.87
N SER A 236 6.72 -20.57 13.99
CA SER A 236 6.61 -21.71 13.06
C SER A 236 5.50 -22.69 13.44
N LEU A 237 4.84 -22.47 14.57
CA LEU A 237 3.85 -23.38 15.12
C LEU A 237 2.68 -22.59 15.73
N ALA A 238 1.46 -22.91 15.33
CA ALA A 238 0.25 -22.48 16.00
C ALA A 238 -0.51 -23.69 16.54
N ARG A 239 -1.11 -23.55 17.72
CA ARG A 239 -2.04 -24.53 18.30
C ARG A 239 -3.44 -23.96 18.28
N CYS A 240 -4.42 -24.79 17.95
CA CYS A 240 -5.83 -24.43 18.07
C CYS A 240 -6.26 -24.52 19.54
N ILE A 241 -6.71 -23.42 20.13
CA ILE A 241 -7.17 -23.30 21.50
C ILE A 241 -8.57 -22.70 21.47
N ASP A 242 -9.58 -23.52 21.76
CA ASP A 242 -10.99 -23.11 21.83
C ASP A 242 -11.45 -22.28 20.62
N GLY A 243 -11.19 -22.79 19.40
CA GLY A 243 -11.58 -22.14 18.15
C GLY A 243 -10.66 -20.99 17.70
N THR A 244 -9.58 -20.69 18.44
CA THR A 244 -8.61 -19.66 18.06
C THR A 244 -7.20 -20.21 17.90
N TRP A 245 -6.50 -19.83 16.83
CA TRP A 245 -5.09 -20.14 16.68
C TRP A 245 -4.25 -19.33 17.67
N SER A 246 -3.37 -19.99 18.41
CA SER A 246 -2.51 -19.38 19.42
C SER A 246 -1.53 -18.36 18.85
N GLU A 247 -1.19 -18.47 17.57
CA GLU A 247 -0.22 -17.66 16.87
C GLU A 247 -0.78 -17.17 15.53
N LYS A 248 -0.34 -15.98 15.10
CA LYS A 248 -0.69 -15.42 13.80
C LYS A 248 0.15 -16.08 12.69
N LEU A 249 -0.33 -15.97 11.45
CA LEU A 249 0.45 -16.41 10.27
C LEU A 249 1.79 -15.66 10.20
N PRO A 250 2.91 -16.36 10.01
CA PRO A 250 4.20 -15.71 9.88
C PRO A 250 4.35 -15.04 8.51
N LYS A 251 5.29 -14.10 8.42
CA LYS A 251 5.70 -13.50 7.14
C LYS A 251 6.94 -14.23 6.61
N CYS A 252 6.94 -14.53 5.31
CA CYS A 252 8.10 -15.06 4.60
C CYS A 252 8.74 -13.93 3.80
N LEU A 253 9.81 -13.33 4.33
CA LEU A 253 10.51 -12.21 3.70
C LEU A 253 11.65 -12.70 2.82
N ALA A 254 11.83 -12.10 1.64
CA ALA A 254 12.85 -12.52 0.70
C ALA A 254 14.27 -12.39 1.28
N LEU A 255 15.14 -13.35 0.98
CA LEU A 255 16.58 -13.29 1.30
C LEU A 255 17.37 -12.96 0.03
N CYS A 256 18.03 -11.81 0.04
CA CYS A 256 18.99 -11.42 -1.00
C CYS A 256 20.34 -12.11 -0.78
N ASN A 257 21.19 -12.14 -1.81
CA ASN A 257 22.55 -12.67 -1.67
C ASN A 257 23.36 -11.81 -0.67
N PRO A 258 23.96 -12.38 0.37
CA PRO A 258 24.67 -11.61 1.39
C PRO A 258 25.93 -10.94 0.83
N ILE A 259 26.10 -9.64 1.08
CA ILE A 259 27.30 -8.88 0.69
C ILE A 259 28.08 -8.57 1.97
N ARG A 260 29.10 -9.38 2.25
CA ARG A 260 29.93 -9.24 3.46
C ARG A 260 31.08 -8.23 3.30
N SER A 261 31.55 -8.03 2.07
CA SER A 261 32.67 -7.14 1.77
C SER A 261 32.67 -6.69 0.31
N ILE A 262 33.29 -5.53 0.07
CA ILE A 262 33.68 -5.04 -1.25
C ILE A 262 35.21 -4.90 -1.27
N GLY A 263 35.85 -5.18 -2.40
CA GLY A 263 37.29 -4.96 -2.56
C GLY A 263 37.61 -3.47 -2.50
N GLY A 264 38.67 -3.08 -1.78
CA GLY A 264 39.09 -1.67 -1.70
C GLY A 264 38.14 -0.76 -0.92
N GLY A 265 37.20 -1.30 -0.13
CA GLY A 265 36.22 -0.51 0.62
C GLY A 265 35.60 -1.24 1.81
N TRP A 266 34.54 -0.65 2.34
CA TRP A 266 33.77 -1.11 3.49
C TRP A 266 32.28 -1.17 3.15
N VAL A 267 31.59 -2.11 3.79
CA VAL A 267 30.12 -2.26 3.74
C VAL A 267 29.60 -1.93 5.13
N TYR A 268 28.63 -1.04 5.20
CA TYR A 268 27.91 -0.68 6.42
C TYR A 268 26.47 -1.18 6.32
N GLY A 269 25.92 -1.66 7.43
CA GLY A 269 24.65 -2.37 7.49
C GLY A 269 24.85 -3.87 7.68
N MET A 270 23.87 -4.51 8.29
CA MET A 270 23.84 -5.95 8.52
C MET A 270 22.52 -6.51 7.98
N GLY A 271 22.55 -7.77 7.55
CA GLY A 271 21.38 -8.46 7.03
C GLY A 271 21.30 -8.47 5.50
N ASN A 272 20.33 -9.23 5.04
CA ASN A 272 20.01 -9.49 3.64
C ASN A 272 18.54 -9.89 3.50
N ILE A 273 17.70 -9.51 4.47
CA ILE A 273 16.26 -9.73 4.47
C ILE A 273 15.62 -8.57 3.71
N GLU A 274 14.51 -8.84 3.03
CA GLU A 274 13.69 -7.83 2.37
C GLU A 274 13.48 -6.59 3.25
N GLY A 275 13.79 -5.42 2.70
CA GLY A 275 13.77 -4.16 3.44
C GLY A 275 15.15 -3.67 3.89
N ASP A 276 16.09 -4.58 4.15
CA ASP A 276 17.44 -4.24 4.61
C ASP A 276 18.17 -3.36 3.59
N LYS A 277 18.97 -2.42 4.12
CA LYS A 277 19.77 -1.49 3.32
C LYS A 277 21.25 -1.62 3.67
N LEU A 278 22.08 -1.68 2.63
CA LEU A 278 23.54 -1.62 2.76
C LEU A 278 24.07 -0.31 2.21
N ARG A 279 25.07 0.25 2.87
CA ARG A 279 25.81 1.44 2.45
C ARG A 279 27.26 1.07 2.16
N PHE A 280 27.80 1.58 1.07
CA PHE A 280 29.18 1.32 0.64
C PHE A 280 30.06 2.56 0.76
N ARG A 281 31.33 2.34 1.04
CA ARG A 281 32.37 3.38 1.06
C ARG A 281 33.70 2.80 0.64
N CYS A 282 34.44 3.50 -0.21
CA CYS A 282 35.78 3.09 -0.60
C CYS A 282 36.85 3.61 0.36
N ARG A 283 37.99 2.90 0.40
CA ARG A 283 39.22 3.35 1.08
C ARG A 283 39.71 4.67 0.48
N THR A 284 40.55 5.38 1.22
CA THR A 284 41.18 6.61 0.75
C THR A 284 41.77 6.42 -0.65
N ASP A 285 41.58 7.43 -1.50
CA ASP A 285 41.97 7.50 -2.91
C ASP A 285 41.19 6.59 -3.88
N TYR A 286 40.40 5.63 -3.41
CA TYR A 286 39.52 4.83 -4.27
C TYR A 286 38.18 5.52 -4.50
N ILE A 287 37.61 5.31 -5.68
CA ILE A 287 36.35 5.89 -6.13
C ILE A 287 35.31 4.78 -6.22
N LEU A 288 34.12 5.03 -5.66
CA LEU A 288 33.00 4.10 -5.73
C LEU A 288 32.38 4.15 -7.13
N ASP A 289 32.35 3.00 -7.79
CA ASP A 289 31.67 2.78 -9.06
C ASP A 289 30.41 1.95 -8.81
N GLY A 290 29.25 2.61 -8.94
CA GLY A 290 27.92 2.07 -8.62
C GLY A 290 27.22 2.83 -7.48
N GLU A 291 26.07 2.31 -7.06
CA GLU A 291 25.22 2.94 -6.04
C GLU A 291 25.86 2.91 -4.64
N GLN A 292 25.79 4.05 -3.94
CA GLN A 292 26.25 4.11 -2.55
C GLN A 292 25.35 3.31 -1.60
N PHE A 293 24.07 3.17 -1.95
CA PHE A 293 23.07 2.47 -1.14
C PHE A 293 22.32 1.45 -1.99
N ILE A 294 22.15 0.25 -1.46
CA ILE A 294 21.29 -0.77 -2.07
C ILE A 294 20.32 -1.31 -1.03
N LYS A 295 19.13 -1.73 -1.48
CA LYS A 295 18.05 -2.27 -0.66
C LYS A 295 17.67 -3.67 -1.14
N CYS A 296 17.48 -4.60 -0.20
CA CYS A 296 16.97 -5.93 -0.53
C CYS A 296 15.48 -5.84 -0.86
N THR A 297 15.08 -6.42 -1.98
CA THR A 297 13.71 -6.35 -2.50
C THR A 297 13.02 -7.71 -2.41
N GLY A 298 11.68 -7.73 -2.47
CA GLY A 298 10.87 -8.95 -2.38
C GLY A 298 11.11 -9.99 -3.49
N ASN A 299 11.89 -9.65 -4.53
CA ASN A 299 12.25 -10.59 -5.60
C ASN A 299 13.56 -11.37 -5.34
N ARG A 300 14.09 -11.31 -4.10
CA ARG A 300 15.37 -11.93 -3.67
C ARG A 300 16.61 -11.31 -4.34
N ARG A 301 16.50 -10.08 -4.84
CA ARG A 301 17.63 -9.31 -5.38
C ARG A 301 17.74 -7.96 -4.70
N TRP A 302 18.98 -7.48 -4.66
CA TRP A 302 19.25 -6.07 -4.38
C TRP A 302 18.71 -5.22 -5.54
N ASN A 303 18.19 -4.05 -5.23
CA ASN A 303 17.66 -3.10 -6.23
C ASN A 303 18.74 -2.56 -7.19
N ALA A 304 20.01 -2.66 -6.82
CA ALA A 304 21.15 -2.35 -7.66
C ALA A 304 22.26 -3.39 -7.49
N THR A 305 23.20 -3.40 -8.43
CA THR A 305 24.34 -4.32 -8.40
C THR A 305 25.32 -3.95 -7.30
N LYS A 306 26.09 -4.94 -6.82
CA LYS A 306 27.16 -4.73 -5.85
C LYS A 306 28.20 -3.76 -6.44
N PRO A 307 28.48 -2.60 -5.80
CA PRO A 307 29.42 -1.62 -6.34
C PRO A 307 30.87 -2.09 -6.20
N THR A 308 31.77 -1.43 -6.93
CA THR A 308 33.21 -1.69 -6.88
C THR A 308 33.98 -0.43 -6.51
N CYS A 309 35.10 -0.59 -5.78
CA CYS A 309 36.03 0.50 -5.54
C CYS A 309 37.14 0.43 -6.57
N ARG A 310 37.24 1.45 -7.41
CA ARG A 310 38.29 1.56 -8.42
C ARG A 310 39.40 2.48 -7.92
N ALA A 311 40.64 2.07 -8.15
CA ALA A 311 41.78 2.94 -7.93
C ALA A 311 41.67 4.15 -8.87
N PRO A 312 42.17 5.33 -8.47
CA PRO A 312 42.14 6.50 -9.31
C PRO A 312 43.06 6.28 -10.51
N CYS A 313 42.71 6.85 -11.67
CA CYS A 313 43.59 6.80 -12.84
C CYS A 313 44.94 7.43 -12.48
N ARG A 314 46.04 6.84 -12.98
CA ARG A 314 47.37 7.44 -12.78
C ARG A 314 47.33 8.85 -13.38
N ARG A 315 47.74 9.85 -12.58
CA ARG A 315 47.98 11.18 -13.12
C ARG A 315 49.04 11.09 -14.21
N PHE A 316 48.83 11.80 -15.32
CA PHE A 316 49.88 11.97 -16.31
C PHE A 316 50.99 12.77 -15.65
N GLY A 317 52.04 12.11 -15.19
CA GLY A 317 53.11 12.70 -14.37
C GLY A 317 54.05 13.64 -15.12
N VAL A 318 53.66 14.15 -16.30
CA VAL A 318 54.50 14.98 -17.18
C VAL A 318 53.60 15.71 -18.17
N GLN A 319 54.06 16.86 -18.69
CA GLN A 319 53.51 17.45 -19.92
C GLN A 319 53.35 16.31 -20.93
N PRO A 320 52.13 16.02 -21.43
CA PRO A 320 51.88 14.82 -22.23
C PRO A 320 52.77 14.79 -23.48
N PHE A 321 53.21 15.97 -23.96
CA PHE A 321 54.16 16.19 -25.04
C PHE A 321 54.66 17.66 -25.01
N ARG A 322 55.76 17.99 -25.70
CA ARG A 322 56.28 19.38 -25.78
C ARG A 322 55.23 20.31 -26.39
N GLY A 323 54.87 21.38 -25.68
CA GLY A 323 53.88 22.37 -26.14
C GLY A 323 52.41 21.97 -25.89
N GLY A 324 52.17 20.77 -25.34
CA GLY A 324 50.87 20.30 -24.89
C GLY A 324 50.54 20.68 -23.45
N TYR A 325 49.25 20.84 -23.15
CA TYR A 325 48.75 21.06 -21.80
C TYR A 325 47.40 20.36 -21.57
N ILE A 326 47.08 20.07 -20.31
CA ILE A 326 45.78 19.52 -19.91
C ILE A 326 44.82 20.69 -19.65
N ARG A 327 43.67 20.72 -20.34
CA ARG A 327 42.63 21.75 -20.20
C ARG A 327 41.65 21.45 -19.09
N ARG A 328 41.26 20.18 -18.93
CA ARG A 328 40.39 19.68 -17.84
C ARG A 328 40.96 18.39 -17.30
N ASP A 329 40.99 18.31 -15.98
CA ASP A 329 41.69 17.27 -15.25
C ASP A 329 40.68 16.39 -14.50
N GLY A 330 40.16 15.39 -15.21
CA GLY A 330 39.24 14.40 -14.68
C GLY A 330 39.97 13.08 -14.41
N TYR A 331 40.31 12.80 -13.15
CA TYR A 331 40.93 11.51 -12.77
C TYR A 331 39.95 10.51 -12.16
N ARG A 332 38.66 10.86 -12.09
CA ARG A 332 37.64 9.91 -11.65
C ARG A 332 37.22 9.00 -12.78
N HIS A 333 36.73 7.82 -12.42
CA HIS A 333 36.17 6.89 -13.39
C HIS A 333 34.98 7.56 -14.10
N ASN A 334 34.94 7.47 -15.44
CA ASN A 334 33.98 8.15 -16.33
C ASN A 334 34.11 9.69 -16.42
N GLU A 335 35.15 10.31 -15.87
CA GLU A 335 35.51 11.69 -16.22
C GLU A 335 36.41 11.72 -17.46
N GLU A 336 36.27 12.76 -18.29
CA GLU A 336 37.11 12.97 -19.48
C GLU A 336 38.27 13.92 -19.18
N VAL A 337 39.46 13.57 -19.69
CA VAL A 337 40.64 14.45 -19.71
C VAL A 337 40.71 15.11 -21.07
N THR A 338 40.69 16.45 -21.11
CA THR A 338 40.81 17.21 -22.36
C THR A 338 42.23 17.73 -22.51
N PHE A 339 42.87 17.46 -23.64
CA PHE A 339 44.19 18.00 -23.99
C PHE A 339 44.08 19.26 -24.87
N GLY A 340 45.11 20.10 -24.84
CA GLY A 340 45.25 21.29 -25.68
C GLY A 340 46.69 21.51 -26.11
N CYS A 341 46.88 22.25 -27.20
CA CYS A 341 48.17 22.64 -27.74
C CYS A 341 48.34 24.16 -27.70
N ARG A 342 49.57 24.64 -27.48
CA ARG A 342 49.90 26.07 -27.64
C ARG A 342 50.12 26.38 -29.12
N ASP A 343 49.70 27.55 -29.56
CA ASP A 343 49.95 28.00 -30.93
C ASP A 343 51.45 28.00 -31.26
N PRO A 344 51.86 27.59 -32.48
CA PRO A 344 51.03 27.22 -33.64
C PRO A 344 50.73 25.71 -33.76
N LEU A 345 50.79 24.94 -32.67
CA LEU A 345 50.67 23.48 -32.69
C LEU A 345 49.20 23.02 -32.75
N VAL A 346 48.94 21.93 -33.47
CA VAL A 346 47.61 21.30 -33.60
C VAL A 346 47.68 19.85 -33.10
N ILE A 347 46.60 19.35 -32.50
CA ILE A 347 46.47 17.94 -32.09
C ILE A 347 46.22 17.10 -33.35
N ASP A 348 47.05 16.09 -33.59
CA ASP A 348 46.88 15.11 -34.68
C ASP A 348 46.55 13.73 -34.07
N GLY A 349 45.39 13.16 -34.46
CA GLY A 349 44.83 11.93 -33.89
C GLY A 349 43.63 12.13 -32.95
N GLN A 350 42.82 11.08 -32.80
CA GLN A 350 41.66 11.00 -31.88
C GLN A 350 42.04 10.47 -30.50
#